data_AF-N0E0V0-F1
#
_entry.id   AF-N0E0V0-F1
#
_cell.length_a   1.000
_cell.length_b   1.000
_cell.length_c   1.000
_cell.angle_alpha   90.00
_cell.angle_beta   90.00
_cell.angle_gamma   90.00
#
_symmetry.space_group_name_H-M   'P 1'
#
loop_
_entity.id
_entity.type
_entity.pdbx_description
1 polymer ?
#
loop_
_entity_poly.entity_id
_entity_poly.type
_entity_poly.pdbx_seq_one_letter_code
_entity_poly.pdbx_strand_id
1 'polypeptide(L)'
;MSERRPTMATPQELQPLHVPTRRIVIWGLAAWLIALIATVAIPPLHSGDRAWWPWACVSGLVLGSLGYAYVARGRGNASDAE
;
A
#
# COMPACT_ATOMS: atom_id res chain seq x y z
N MET A 1 9.33 44.30 36.33
CA MET A 1 8.68 42.98 36.34
C MET A 1 8.13 42.74 34.93
N SER A 2 8.97 42.27 34.00
CA SER A 2 8.56 42.09 32.59
C SER A 2 8.13 40.64 32.40
N GLU A 3 6.84 40.41 32.17
CA GLU A 3 6.27 39.09 31.88
C GLU A 3 6.88 38.54 30.59
N ARG A 4 7.69 37.48 30.70
CA ARG A 4 8.04 36.67 29.53
C ARG A 4 6.78 35.93 29.08
N ARG A 5 6.08 36.42 28.06
CA ARG A 5 5.06 35.63 27.37
C ARG A 5 5.70 34.33 26.88
N PRO A 6 5.12 33.15 27.17
CA PRO A 6 5.57 31.91 26.56
C PRO A 6 5.37 32.03 25.04
N THR A 7 6.47 32.03 24.29
CA THR A 7 6.46 31.87 22.83
C THR A 7 5.76 30.56 22.52
N MET A 8 4.52 30.63 22.02
CA MET A 8 3.84 29.47 21.45
C MET A 8 4.72 28.94 20.33
N ALA A 9 5.24 27.71 20.50
CA ALA A 9 5.98 27.03 19.45
C ALA A 9 5.10 26.98 18.20
N THR A 10 5.54 27.62 17.13
CA THR A 10 4.92 27.51 15.81
C THR A 10 4.84 26.02 15.45
N PRO A 11 3.68 25.52 14.97
CA PRO A 11 3.57 24.13 14.55
C PRO A 11 4.71 23.82 13.57
N GLN A 12 5.57 22.87 13.92
CA GLN A 12 6.59 22.38 12.99
C GLN A 12 5.87 21.91 11.73
N GLU A 13 6.16 22.57 10.60
CA GLU A 13 5.63 22.20 9.30
C GLU A 13 6.22 20.82 8.97
N LEU A 14 5.40 19.78 9.15
CA LEU A 14 5.77 18.40 8.88
C LEU A 14 6.03 18.29 7.37
N GLN A 15 7.31 18.28 6.98
CA GLN A 15 7.71 18.04 5.60
C GLN A 15 7.07 16.72 5.14
N PRO A 16 6.29 16.70 4.04
CA PRO A 16 5.65 15.48 3.57
C PRO A 16 6.70 14.40 3.33
N LEU A 17 6.66 13.33 4.13
CA LEU A 17 7.55 12.20 3.93
C LEU A 17 7.18 11.57 2.57
N HIS A 18 8.07 11.71 1.60
CA HIS A 18 7.86 11.21 0.26
C HIS A 18 8.02 9.68 0.25
N VAL A 19 7.01 8.98 0.75
CA VAL A 19 6.97 7.52 0.73
C VAL A 19 6.61 7.11 -0.70
N PRO A 20 7.42 6.27 -1.37
CA PRO A 20 7.10 5.74 -2.69
C PRO A 20 6.02 4.66 -2.54
N THR A 21 4.82 5.04 -2.09
CA THR A 21 3.66 4.18 -1.85
C THR A 21 3.32 3.36 -3.10
N ARG A 22 3.53 3.93 -4.29
CA ARG A 22 3.38 3.23 -5.57
C ARG A 22 4.32 2.03 -5.70
N ARG A 23 5.59 2.13 -5.31
CA ARG A 23 6.54 0.99 -5.33
C ARG A 23 6.11 -0.09 -4.33
N ILE A 24 5.68 0.31 -3.13
CA ILE A 24 5.22 -0.64 -2.09
C ILE A 24 4.03 -1.45 -2.61
N VAL A 25 3.05 -0.78 -3.23
CA VAL A 25 1.87 -1.44 -3.80
C VAL A 25 2.23 -2.37 -4.96
N ILE A 26 3.16 -1.97 -5.85
CA ILE A 26 3.64 -2.83 -6.94
C ILE A 26 4.29 -4.11 -6.38
N TRP A 27 5.14 -3.99 -5.36
CA TRP A 27 5.74 -5.16 -4.72
C TRP A 27 4.70 -6.05 -4.04
N GLY A 28 3.68 -5.46 -3.41
CA GLY A 28 2.55 -6.21 -2.87
C GLY A 28 1.78 -6.98 -3.96
N LEU A 29 1.46 -6.34 -5.07
CA LEU A 29 0.82 -7.01 -6.22
C LEU A 29 1.69 -8.12 -6.79
N ALA A 30 2.99 -7.89 -6.96
CA ALA A 30 3.92 -8.89 -7.48
C ALA A 30 4.00 -10.11 -6.55
N ALA A 31 4.10 -9.89 -5.24
CA ALA A 31 4.08 -10.95 -4.25
C ALA A 31 2.77 -11.76 -4.29
N TRP A 32 1.62 -11.08 -4.39
CA TRP A 32 0.32 -11.75 -4.51
C TRP A 32 0.16 -12.51 -5.83
N LEU A 33 0.69 -12.01 -6.93
CA LEU A 33 0.69 -12.70 -8.22
C LEU A 33 1.55 -13.97 -8.16
N ILE A 34 2.73 -13.90 -7.54
CA ILE A 34 3.59 -15.06 -7.31
C ILE A 34 2.88 -16.09 -6.43
N ALA A 35 2.22 -15.65 -5.35
CA ALA A 35 1.44 -16.53 -4.49
C ALA A 35 0.25 -17.19 -5.22
N LEU A 36 -0.43 -16.46 -6.11
CA LEU A 36 -1.49 -17.01 -6.95
C LEU A 36 -0.95 -18.08 -7.91
N ILE A 37 0.18 -17.81 -8.56
CA ILE A 37 0.85 -18.79 -9.43
C ILE A 37 1.23 -20.03 -8.63
N ALA A 38 1.80 -19.87 -7.44
CA ALA A 38 2.19 -20.99 -6.58
C ALA A 38 0.99 -21.83 -6.12
N THR A 39 -0.14 -21.19 -5.77
CA THR A 39 -1.36 -21.90 -5.33
C THR A 39 -2.02 -22.69 -6.47
N VAL A 40 -1.98 -22.19 -7.70
CA VAL A 40 -2.49 -22.91 -8.88
C VAL A 40 -1.51 -23.99 -9.36
N ALA A 41 -0.20 -23.72 -9.32
CA ALA A 41 0.83 -24.67 -9.75
C ALA A 41 0.94 -25.90 -8.84
N ILE A 42 0.42 -25.83 -7.60
CA ILE A 42 0.46 -26.93 -6.65
C ILE A 42 -0.98 -27.46 -6.44
N PRO A 43 -1.39 -28.54 -7.15
CA PRO A 43 -2.72 -29.17 -7.04
C PRO A 43 -3.21 -29.45 -5.61
N PRO A 44 -2.37 -29.95 -4.68
CA PRO A 44 -2.81 -30.18 -3.30
C PRO A 44 -3.11 -28.90 -2.51
N LEU A 45 -2.70 -27.71 -2.99
CA LEU A 45 -2.98 -26.44 -2.31
C LEU A 45 -4.36 -25.85 -2.63
N HIS A 46 -5.04 -26.32 -3.70
CA HIS A 46 -6.36 -25.83 -4.07
C HIS A 46 -7.42 -26.94 -4.19
N SER A 47 -7.08 -28.17 -3.81
CA SER A 47 -8.00 -29.31 -3.81
C SER A 47 -8.64 -29.51 -2.43
N GLY A 48 -9.93 -29.86 -2.40
CA GLY A 48 -10.69 -30.14 -1.17
C GLY A 48 -10.85 -28.91 -0.26
N ASP A 49 -10.67 -29.08 1.06
CA ASP A 49 -10.79 -28.02 2.09
C ASP A 49 -9.82 -26.84 1.92
N ARG A 50 -8.86 -26.92 1.00
CA ARG A 50 -7.88 -25.86 0.74
C ARG A 50 -8.21 -25.00 -0.49
N ALA A 51 -9.33 -25.24 -1.16
CA ALA A 51 -9.80 -24.44 -2.30
C ALA A 51 -10.01 -22.94 -1.99
N TRP A 52 -9.96 -22.51 -0.73
CA TRP A 52 -10.01 -21.11 -0.32
C TRP A 52 -8.67 -20.35 -0.46
N TRP A 53 -7.53 -21.05 -0.55
CA TRP A 53 -6.20 -20.44 -0.75
C TRP A 53 -6.09 -19.57 -2.02
N PRO A 54 -6.56 -20.00 -3.20
CA PRO A 54 -6.56 -19.13 -4.37
C PRO A 54 -7.46 -17.91 -4.18
N TRP A 55 -8.58 -18.03 -3.46
CA TRP A 55 -9.45 -16.89 -3.14
C TRP A 55 -8.79 -15.87 -2.20
N ALA A 56 -7.93 -16.31 -1.28
CA ALA A 56 -7.08 -15.41 -0.49
C ALA A 56 -6.07 -14.65 -1.37
N CYS A 57 -5.51 -15.32 -2.39
CA CYS A 57 -4.63 -14.67 -3.36
C CYS A 57 -5.37 -13.66 -4.25
N VAL A 58 -6.57 -14.01 -4.70
CA VAL A 58 -7.45 -13.12 -5.48
C VAL A 58 -7.85 -11.90 -4.66
N SER A 59 -8.24 -12.07 -3.39
CA SER A 59 -8.57 -10.93 -2.53
C SER A 59 -7.37 -10.02 -2.31
N GLY A 60 -6.17 -10.57 -2.10
CA GLY A 60 -4.93 -9.82 -2.06
C GLY A 60 -4.64 -9.00 -3.33
N LEU A 61 -4.86 -9.60 -4.51
CA LEU A 61 -4.72 -8.93 -5.80
C LEU A 61 -5.76 -7.80 -5.97
N VAL A 62 -7.02 -8.05 -5.59
CA VAL A 62 -8.11 -7.07 -5.67
C VAL A 62 -7.88 -5.92 -4.70
N LEU A 63 -7.54 -6.18 -3.45
CA LEU A 63 -7.22 -5.12 -2.47
C LEU A 63 -5.96 -4.35 -2.88
N GLY A 64 -4.93 -5.03 -3.38
CA GLY A 64 -3.72 -4.39 -3.89
C GLY A 64 -4.00 -3.48 -5.08
N SER A 65 -4.81 -3.93 -6.04
CA SER A 65 -5.21 -3.14 -7.21
C SER A 65 -6.14 -1.99 -6.86
N LEU A 66 -7.04 -2.16 -5.89
CA LEU A 66 -7.82 -1.07 -5.31
C LEU A 66 -6.90 -0.05 -4.62
N GLY A 67 -5.91 -0.50 -3.84
CA GLY A 67 -4.91 0.36 -3.21
C GLY A 67 -4.08 1.12 -4.25
N TYR A 68 -3.70 0.47 -5.35
CA TYR A 68 -3.02 1.12 -6.48
C TYR A 68 -3.91 2.18 -7.12
N ALA A 69 -5.15 1.82 -7.44
CA ALA A 69 -6.12 2.72 -8.05
C ALA A 69 -6.46 3.89 -7.12
N TYR A 70 -6.49 3.66 -5.80
CA TYR A 70 -6.72 4.69 -4.78
C TYR A 70 -5.53 5.65 -4.67
N VAL A 71 -4.30 5.13 -4.63
CA VAL A 71 -3.08 5.97 -4.65
C VAL A 71 -2.98 6.72 -5.97
N ALA A 72 -3.36 6.10 -7.09
CA ALA A 72 -3.41 6.72 -8.42
C ALA A 72 -4.52 7.78 -8.55
N ARG A 73 -5.68 7.60 -7.91
CA ARG A 73 -6.82 8.54 -7.95
C ARG A 73 -6.78 9.64 -6.88
N GLY A 74 -6.13 9.39 -5.74
CA GLY A 74 -6.25 10.20 -4.53
C GLY A 74 -5.59 11.58 -4.60
N ARG A 75 -4.29 11.70 -4.90
CA ARG A 75 -3.56 12.99 -4.76
C ARG A 75 -2.23 13.22 -5.56
N GLY A 76 -1.64 12.26 -6.29
CA GLY A 76 -0.16 12.19 -6.28
C GLY A 76 0.69 12.54 -7.50
N ASN A 77 0.16 12.70 -8.71
CA ASN A 77 0.98 13.07 -9.88
C ASN A 77 1.35 14.57 -9.94
N ALA A 78 1.17 15.31 -8.83
CA ALA A 78 1.62 16.69 -8.71
C ALA A 78 3.03 16.80 -8.08
N SER A 79 3.78 15.69 -8.00
CA SER A 79 5.17 15.66 -7.54
C SER A 79 6.13 14.97 -8.51
N ASP A 80 5.71 14.81 -9.78
CA ASP A 80 6.66 14.97 -10.89
C ASP A 80 6.87 16.49 -11.07
N ALA A 81 7.31 17.14 -10.01
CA ALA A 81 7.85 18.48 -10.05
C ALA A 81 9.36 18.27 -9.94
N GLU A 82 9.96 18.20 -11.14
CA GLU A 82 11.29 18.70 -11.52
C GLU A 82 12.49 18.52 -10.56
#